data_AF-A0A0G1QD83-F1
#
_entry.id   AF-A0A0G1QD83-F1
#
_cell.length_a   1.000
_cell.length_b   1.000
_cell.length_c   1.000
_cell.angle_alpha   90.00
_cell.angle_beta   90.00
_cell.angle_gamma   90.00
#
_symmetry.space_group_name_H-M   'P 1'
#
loop_
_entity.id
_entity.type
_entity.pdbx_description
1 polymer ?
#
loop_
_entity_poly.entity_id
_entity_poly.type
_entity_poly.pdbx_seq_one_letter_code
_entity_poly.pdbx_strand_id
1 'polypeptide(L)'
;MEGETSRFKLFFINHRKLFLIVLPVVIVVAVAAIFWFVTKQAPAEDTATVTTKKKVSTTQTASLTNGVLVSTDLANRHPVAVMIENSPDARPQAGLTSADIVYEAVTEGGITRFMGIFSQSYPTKAGPVRSARSYFIDWLSEYDAFYAHAGGSPTALSRISSYGIKDFELEV
;
A
#
# COMPACT_ATOMS: atom_id res chain seq x y z
N MET A 1 44.75 -8.55 -56.64
CA MET A 1 43.51 -8.59 -55.84
C MET A 1 42.43 -7.80 -56.59
N GLU A 2 41.86 -8.35 -57.66
CA GLU A 2 40.93 -7.57 -58.53
C GLU A 2 39.86 -8.44 -59.23
N GLY A 3 39.52 -9.61 -58.65
CA GLY A 3 38.60 -10.59 -59.27
C GLY A 3 37.22 -10.76 -58.61
N GLU A 4 37.02 -10.27 -57.39
CA GLU A 4 35.82 -10.62 -56.59
C GLU A 4 34.70 -9.55 -56.67
N THR A 5 35.07 -8.28 -56.87
CA THR A 5 34.12 -7.16 -56.92
C THR A 5 33.33 -7.06 -58.23
N SER A 6 33.80 -7.70 -59.30
CA SER A 6 33.16 -7.61 -60.63
C SER A 6 32.06 -8.65 -60.84
N ARG A 7 32.08 -9.78 -60.13
CA ARG A 7 30.99 -10.80 -60.18
C ARG A 7 29.74 -10.35 -59.41
N PHE A 8 29.92 -9.60 -58.32
CA PHE A 8 28.82 -8.99 -57.57
C PHE A 8 28.13 -7.85 -58.34
N LYS A 9 28.90 -6.96 -58.99
CA LYS A 9 28.32 -5.86 -59.79
C LYS A 9 27.53 -6.34 -61.00
N LEU A 10 27.97 -7.41 -61.67
CA LEU A 10 27.24 -8.00 -62.81
C LEU A 10 25.93 -8.68 -62.38
N PHE A 11 25.89 -9.27 -61.18
CA PHE A 11 24.68 -9.90 -60.63
C PHE A 11 23.57 -8.86 -60.34
N PHE A 12 23.93 -7.70 -59.77
CA PHE A 12 22.99 -6.62 -59.45
C PHE A 12 22.40 -5.91 -60.68
N ILE A 13 23.16 -5.80 -61.77
CA ILE A 13 22.71 -5.11 -62.98
C ILE A 13 21.64 -5.92 -63.73
N ASN A 14 21.79 -7.26 -63.82
CA ASN A 14 20.82 -8.12 -64.50
C ASN A 14 19.55 -8.41 -63.69
N HIS A 15 19.58 -8.28 -62.36
CA HIS A 15 18.42 -8.53 -61.49
C HIS A 15 17.74 -7.25 -60.99
N ARG A 16 18.15 -6.06 -61.49
CA ARG A 16 17.59 -4.76 -61.09
C ARG A 16 16.07 -4.68 -61.26
N LYS A 17 15.52 -5.25 -62.33
CA LYS A 17 14.06 -5.32 -62.56
C LYS A 17 13.37 -6.32 -61.62
N LEU A 18 14.04 -7.43 -61.29
CA LEU A 18 13.55 -8.42 -60.34
C LEU A 18 13.52 -7.84 -58.91
N PHE A 19 14.54 -7.09 -58.51
CA PHE A 19 14.56 -6.38 -57.22
C PHE A 19 13.52 -5.26 -57.12
N LEU A 20 13.28 -4.50 -58.21
CA LEU A 20 12.23 -3.46 -58.24
C LEU A 20 10.81 -4.01 -58.07
N ILE A 21 10.58 -5.30 -58.38
CA ILE A 21 9.27 -5.95 -58.23
C ILE A 21 9.19 -6.77 -56.93
N VAL A 22 10.25 -7.48 -56.57
CA VAL A 22 10.27 -8.36 -55.39
C VAL A 22 10.35 -7.55 -54.09
N LEU A 23 11.10 -6.44 -54.06
CA LEU A 23 11.24 -5.62 -52.85
C LEU A 23 9.90 -4.99 -52.40
N PRO A 24 9.08 -4.35 -53.26
CA PRO A 24 7.78 -3.84 -52.82
C PRO A 24 6.80 -4.96 -52.44
N VAL A 25 6.85 -6.13 -53.10
CA VAL A 25 6.03 -7.28 -52.72
C VAL A 25 6.39 -7.79 -51.33
N VAL A 26 7.68 -7.90 -51.00
CA VAL A 26 8.13 -8.29 -49.66
C VAL A 26 7.72 -7.26 -48.59
N ILE A 27 7.78 -5.97 -48.92
CA ILE A 27 7.32 -4.90 -48.00
C ILE A 27 5.81 -5.00 -47.78
N VAL A 28 5.00 -5.21 -48.83
CA VAL A 28 3.55 -5.36 -48.71
C VAL A 28 3.18 -6.59 -47.89
N VAL A 29 3.88 -7.71 -48.07
CA VAL A 29 3.69 -8.93 -47.26
C VAL A 29 4.09 -8.70 -45.80
N ALA A 30 5.19 -7.99 -45.54
CA ALA A 30 5.60 -7.65 -44.17
C ALA A 30 4.59 -6.73 -43.48
N VAL A 31 4.08 -5.72 -44.18
CA VAL A 31 3.03 -4.80 -43.64
C VAL A 31 1.73 -5.56 -43.40
N ALA A 32 1.32 -6.44 -44.32
CA ALA A 32 0.14 -7.29 -44.12
C ALA A 32 0.31 -8.25 -42.93
N ALA A 33 1.50 -8.81 -42.73
CA ALA A 33 1.80 -9.67 -41.59
C ALA A 33 1.78 -8.89 -40.26
N ILE A 34 2.35 -7.68 -40.23
CA ILE A 34 2.29 -6.79 -39.05
C ILE A 34 0.86 -6.37 -38.78
N PHE A 35 0.09 -5.97 -39.80
CA PHE A 35 -1.31 -5.60 -39.65
C PHE A 35 -2.15 -6.78 -39.15
N TRP A 36 -1.92 -7.99 -39.68
CA TRP A 36 -2.55 -9.21 -39.18
C TRP A 36 -2.15 -9.50 -37.73
N PHE A 37 -0.87 -9.32 -37.37
CA PHE A 37 -0.38 -9.54 -36.01
C PHE A 37 -0.93 -8.53 -35.00
N VAL A 38 -1.08 -7.26 -35.40
CA VAL A 38 -1.68 -6.21 -34.57
C VAL A 38 -3.19 -6.38 -34.45
N THR A 39 -3.88 -6.80 -35.51
CA THR A 39 -5.34 -7.02 -35.48
C THR A 39 -5.76 -8.37 -34.88
N LYS A 40 -4.85 -9.36 -34.83
CA LYS A 40 -5.05 -10.65 -34.13
C LYS A 40 -4.68 -10.61 -32.65
N GLN A 41 -3.99 -9.58 -32.18
CA GLN A 41 -3.87 -9.31 -30.76
C GLN A 41 -5.22 -8.80 -30.26
N ALA A 42 -6.08 -9.74 -29.90
CA ALA A 42 -7.21 -9.47 -29.03
C ALA A 42 -6.69 -8.71 -27.80
N PRO A 43 -7.43 -7.72 -27.28
CA PRO A 43 -7.06 -7.09 -26.02
C PRO A 43 -6.86 -8.22 -25.02
N ALA A 44 -5.75 -8.19 -24.29
CA ALA A 44 -5.55 -9.09 -23.17
C ALA A 44 -6.74 -8.88 -22.24
N GLU A 45 -7.71 -9.79 -22.31
CA GLU A 45 -8.75 -9.88 -21.31
C GLU A 45 -7.99 -10.03 -20.00
N ASP A 46 -8.13 -9.00 -19.16
CA ASP A 46 -7.72 -9.01 -17.77
C ASP A 46 -8.03 -10.40 -17.26
N THR A 47 -6.99 -11.12 -16.88
CA THR A 47 -7.13 -12.39 -16.17
C THR A 47 -7.83 -12.01 -14.88
N ALA A 48 -9.15 -12.00 -14.92
CA ALA A 48 -10.02 -11.98 -13.77
C ALA A 48 -9.66 -13.25 -13.03
N THR A 49 -8.70 -13.11 -12.11
CA THR A 49 -8.46 -14.04 -11.02
C THR A 49 -9.84 -14.44 -10.54
N VAL A 50 -10.21 -15.69 -10.80
CA VAL A 50 -11.41 -16.29 -10.26
C VAL A 50 -11.15 -16.38 -8.76
N THR A 51 -11.37 -15.27 -8.07
CA THR A 51 -11.51 -15.24 -6.63
C THR A 51 -12.74 -16.08 -6.38
N THR A 52 -12.49 -17.34 -6.01
CA THR A 52 -13.45 -18.18 -5.32
C THR A 52 -14.04 -17.29 -4.23
N LYS A 53 -15.25 -16.76 -4.45
CA LYS A 53 -16.04 -16.13 -3.41
C LYS A 53 -16.33 -17.24 -2.42
N LYS A 54 -15.41 -17.45 -1.48
CA LYS A 54 -15.70 -18.11 -0.21
C LYS A 54 -16.87 -17.32 0.33
N LYS A 55 -18.06 -17.90 0.21
CA LYS A 55 -19.28 -17.40 0.85
C LYS A 55 -19.03 -17.59 2.35
N VAL A 56 -18.25 -16.67 2.93
CA VAL A 56 -18.12 -16.54 4.37
C VAL A 56 -19.53 -16.21 4.82
N SER A 57 -20.16 -17.16 5.50
CA SER A 57 -21.38 -16.92 6.24
C SER A 57 -21.01 -15.90 7.31
N THR A 58 -21.29 -14.63 7.04
CA THR A 58 -20.84 -13.50 7.87
C THR A 58 -21.75 -13.41 9.08
N THR A 59 -21.47 -14.18 10.12
CA THR A 59 -21.94 -13.80 11.46
C THR A 59 -21.39 -12.40 11.74
N GLN A 60 -22.29 -11.42 11.81
CA GLN A 60 -21.95 -10.05 12.15
C GLN A 60 -22.03 -9.89 13.66
N THR A 61 -21.02 -9.24 14.23
CA THR A 61 -20.88 -9.02 15.67
C THR A 61 -20.59 -7.54 15.89
N ALA A 62 -21.09 -6.98 16.99
CA ALA A 62 -20.79 -5.60 17.36
C ALA A 62 -19.31 -5.45 17.72
N SER A 63 -18.67 -4.40 17.20
CA SER A 63 -17.30 -4.06 17.55
C SER A 63 -17.17 -3.63 19.01
N LEU A 64 -16.10 -4.06 19.67
CA LEU A 64 -15.84 -3.75 21.08
C LEU A 64 -15.56 -2.26 21.32
N THR A 65 -15.07 -1.55 20.32
CA THR A 65 -14.64 -0.15 20.42
C THR A 65 -15.75 0.87 20.16
N ASN A 66 -16.65 0.58 19.22
CA ASN A 66 -17.65 1.55 18.74
C ASN A 66 -19.06 0.97 18.54
N GLY A 67 -19.27 -0.33 18.79
CA GLY A 67 -20.57 -1.00 18.69
C GLY A 67 -21.11 -1.23 17.27
N VAL A 68 -20.41 -0.80 16.21
CA VAL A 68 -20.85 -1.02 14.83
C VAL A 68 -20.80 -2.51 14.49
N LEU A 69 -21.83 -3.00 13.79
CA LEU A 69 -21.88 -4.39 13.32
C LEU A 69 -20.90 -4.62 12.18
N VAL A 70 -19.94 -5.50 12.40
CA VAL A 70 -18.89 -5.87 11.44
C VAL A 70 -18.78 -7.39 11.34
N SER A 71 -17.97 -7.91 10.41
CA SER A 71 -17.69 -9.35 10.40
C SER A 71 -17.05 -9.78 11.72
N THR A 72 -17.37 -10.99 12.19
CA THR A 72 -16.79 -11.51 13.45
C THR A 72 -15.25 -11.48 13.45
N ASP A 73 -14.61 -11.73 12.30
CA ASP A 73 -13.15 -11.62 12.15
C ASP A 73 -12.64 -10.19 12.38
N LEU A 74 -13.39 -9.17 11.96
CA LEU A 74 -13.02 -7.78 12.18
C LEU A 74 -13.32 -7.34 13.63
N ALA A 75 -14.43 -7.80 14.20
CA ALA A 75 -14.80 -7.53 15.60
C ALA A 75 -13.77 -8.08 16.60
N ASN A 76 -13.15 -9.22 16.28
CA ASN A 76 -12.15 -9.88 17.14
C ASN A 76 -10.70 -9.44 16.86
N ARG A 77 -10.48 -8.46 15.99
CA ARG A 77 -9.13 -8.00 15.65
C ARG A 77 -8.57 -7.15 16.79
N HIS A 78 -7.29 -7.34 17.13
CA HIS A 78 -6.59 -6.47 18.06
C HIS A 78 -6.57 -5.02 17.56
N PRO A 79 -6.94 -4.04 18.38
CA PRO A 79 -6.77 -2.64 18.02
C PRO A 79 -5.30 -2.26 17.91
N VAL A 80 -5.05 -1.16 17.21
CA VAL A 80 -3.76 -0.48 17.15
C VAL A 80 -3.96 0.90 17.75
N ALA A 81 -3.15 1.23 18.74
CA ALA A 81 -3.11 2.53 19.38
C ALA A 81 -1.88 3.29 18.86
N VAL A 82 -2.06 4.56 18.48
CA VAL A 82 -0.97 5.41 17.97
C VAL A 82 -0.92 6.69 18.78
N MET A 83 0.25 7.00 19.33
CA MET A 83 0.52 8.31 19.93
C MET A 83 0.70 9.36 18.85
N ILE A 84 -0.05 10.45 18.93
CA ILE A 84 -0.12 11.49 17.90
C ILE A 84 0.09 12.88 18.53
N GLU A 85 0.93 13.69 17.88
CA GLU A 85 1.24 15.09 18.24
C GLU A 85 0.00 16.01 18.13
N ASN A 86 -0.13 17.03 19.01
CA ASN A 86 -1.18 18.06 18.89
C ASN A 86 -0.77 19.53 19.18
N SER A 87 0.52 19.85 19.23
CA SER A 87 1.03 21.22 19.04
C SER A 87 0.47 21.87 17.77
N PRO A 88 0.36 23.22 17.74
CA PRO A 88 -0.11 23.93 16.56
C PRO A 88 0.66 23.60 15.27
N ASP A 89 1.97 23.39 15.37
CA ASP A 89 2.87 23.21 14.22
C ASP A 89 2.76 21.83 13.57
N ALA A 90 2.22 20.83 14.27
CA ALA A 90 2.03 19.49 13.70
C ALA A 90 0.66 19.31 13.01
N ARG A 91 -0.19 20.33 13.04
CA ARG A 91 -1.52 20.26 12.45
C ARG A 91 -1.44 20.54 10.94
N PRO A 92 -2.24 19.84 10.12
CA PRO A 92 -3.22 18.80 10.49
C PRO A 92 -2.59 17.41 10.72
N GLN A 93 -3.18 16.64 11.63
CA GLN A 93 -2.80 15.24 11.85
C GLN A 93 -3.28 14.33 10.72
N ALA A 94 -2.52 13.27 10.47
CA ALA A 94 -2.92 12.18 9.60
C ALA A 94 -3.67 11.09 10.37
N GLY A 95 -4.73 10.54 9.77
CA GLY A 95 -5.36 9.30 10.19
C GLY A 95 -6.41 9.40 11.30
N LEU A 96 -6.50 10.51 12.05
CA LEU A 96 -7.44 10.63 13.19
C LEU A 96 -8.90 10.37 12.81
N THR A 97 -9.32 10.69 11.59
CA THR A 97 -10.70 10.44 11.12
C THR A 97 -11.06 8.97 10.98
N SER A 98 -10.06 8.06 10.97
CA SER A 98 -10.26 6.62 10.93
C SER A 98 -10.19 5.96 12.31
N ALA A 99 -9.92 6.74 13.37
CA ALA A 99 -9.85 6.22 14.73
C ALA A 99 -11.26 5.95 15.26
N ASP A 100 -11.43 4.82 15.94
CA ASP A 100 -12.68 4.48 16.63
C ASP A 100 -12.81 5.27 17.94
N ILE A 101 -11.69 5.49 18.62
CA ILE A 101 -11.61 6.26 19.87
C ILE A 101 -10.39 7.19 19.78
N VAL A 102 -10.54 8.43 20.24
CA VAL A 102 -9.43 9.38 20.38
C VAL A 102 -9.41 9.89 21.82
N TYR A 103 -8.30 9.63 22.51
CA TYR A 103 -8.02 10.24 23.81
C TYR A 103 -7.21 11.52 23.61
N GLU A 104 -7.54 12.58 24.34
CA GLU A 104 -6.73 13.80 24.42
C GLU A 104 -6.36 14.06 25.88
N ALA A 105 -5.07 14.33 26.13
CA ALA A 105 -4.60 14.70 27.47
C ALA A 105 -3.44 15.68 27.40
N VAL A 106 -3.34 16.54 28.41
CA VAL A 106 -2.23 17.49 28.58
C VAL A 106 -0.95 16.73 28.86
N THR A 107 0.11 17.09 28.15
CA THR A 107 1.42 16.46 28.28
C THR A 107 2.46 17.44 28.82
N GLU A 108 3.32 18.00 27.97
CA GLU A 108 4.40 18.91 28.35
C GLU A 108 4.08 20.35 27.95
N GLY A 109 4.46 21.31 28.78
CA GLY A 109 4.33 22.73 28.45
C GLY A 109 2.90 23.21 28.18
N GLY A 110 1.88 22.48 28.68
CA GLY A 110 0.47 22.78 28.41
C GLY A 110 -0.04 22.29 27.05
N ILE A 111 0.79 21.60 26.26
CA ILE A 111 0.41 21.04 24.96
C ILE A 111 -0.20 19.65 25.15
N THR A 112 -1.35 19.41 24.54
CA THR A 112 -2.00 18.10 24.55
C THR A 112 -1.39 17.15 23.52
N ARG A 113 -1.61 15.86 23.69
CA ARG A 113 -1.36 14.83 22.66
C ARG A 113 -2.61 14.00 22.48
N PHE A 114 -2.69 13.33 21.34
CA PHE A 114 -3.73 12.37 21.07
C PHE A 114 -3.21 10.93 21.20
N MET A 115 -4.08 10.02 21.59
CA MET A 115 -3.92 8.58 21.34
C MET A 115 -5.13 8.10 20.53
N GLY A 116 -4.89 7.74 19.27
CA GLY A 116 -5.93 7.18 18.40
C GLY A 116 -5.95 5.65 18.50
N ILE A 117 -7.12 5.08 18.81
CA ILE A 117 -7.37 3.64 18.82
C ILE A 117 -8.07 3.26 17.51
N PHE A 118 -7.45 2.38 16.73
CA PHE A 118 -7.91 1.92 15.44
C PHE A 118 -8.21 0.42 15.52
N SER A 119 -9.45 -0.01 15.30
CA SER A 119 -9.81 -1.43 15.30
C SER A 119 -10.47 -1.87 13.99
N GLN A 120 -11.36 -1.03 13.44
CA GLN A 120 -12.12 -1.37 12.23
C GLN A 120 -11.43 -0.95 10.94
N SER A 121 -10.91 0.28 10.93
CA SER A 121 -10.25 0.88 9.79
C SER A 121 -8.83 1.29 10.18
N TYR A 122 -7.86 0.96 9.33
CA TYR A 122 -6.49 1.41 9.49
C TYR A 122 -6.20 2.49 8.46
N PRO A 123 -5.78 3.69 8.89
CA PRO A 123 -5.43 4.73 7.95
C PRO A 123 -4.13 4.38 7.22
N THR A 124 -3.96 4.87 5.99
CA THR A 124 -2.70 4.74 5.25
C THR A 124 -1.53 5.42 5.98
N LYS A 125 -1.81 6.48 6.74
CA LYS A 125 -0.85 7.22 7.56
C LYS A 125 -1.51 7.67 8.86
N ALA A 126 -0.82 7.52 9.99
CA ALA A 126 -1.21 8.05 11.29
C ALA A 126 -0.02 8.83 11.90
N GLY A 127 -0.26 10.04 12.40
CA GLY A 127 0.80 10.86 13.00
C GLY A 127 0.58 12.37 12.83
N PRO A 128 1.60 13.20 13.15
CA PRO A 128 2.97 12.82 13.51
C PRO A 128 3.05 12.00 14.80
N VAL A 129 3.87 10.94 14.81
CA VAL A 129 4.01 10.07 15.99
C VAL A 129 4.86 10.74 17.07
N ARG A 130 4.50 10.51 18.34
CA ARG A 130 5.16 11.12 19.49
C ARG A 130 5.36 10.17 20.66
N SER A 131 6.05 10.69 21.65
CA SER A 131 6.47 9.94 22.82
C SER A 131 5.32 9.51 23.71
N ALA A 132 5.42 8.30 24.23
CA ALA A 132 4.49 7.71 25.18
C ALA A 132 4.45 8.47 26.51
N ARG A 133 3.26 8.60 27.11
CA ARG A 133 3.09 9.11 28.48
C ARG A 133 2.24 8.15 29.29
N SER A 134 2.51 8.10 30.59
CA SER A 134 2.10 7.00 31.46
C SER A 134 0.58 6.82 31.59
N TYR A 135 -0.20 7.91 31.55
CA TYR A 135 -1.66 7.87 31.57
C TYR A 135 -2.27 7.28 30.29
N PHE A 136 -1.66 7.51 29.12
CA PHE A 136 -2.10 6.84 27.89
C PHE A 136 -1.88 5.33 27.98
N ILE A 137 -0.81 4.88 28.64
CA ILE A 137 -0.56 3.45 28.87
C ILE A 137 -1.61 2.84 29.80
N ASP A 138 -2.05 3.59 30.83
CA ASP A 138 -3.13 3.13 31.71
C ASP A 138 -4.42 2.93 30.92
N TRP A 139 -4.83 3.89 30.08
CA TRP A 139 -6.03 3.76 29.24
C TRP A 139 -5.88 2.68 28.17
N LEU A 140 -4.70 2.57 27.57
CA LEU A 140 -4.41 1.55 26.56
C LEU A 140 -4.56 0.13 27.11
N SER A 141 -4.24 -0.08 28.40
CA SER A 141 -4.28 -1.40 29.05
C SER A 141 -5.66 -2.05 29.04
N GLU A 142 -6.72 -1.27 28.76
CA GLU A 142 -8.10 -1.74 28.63
C GLU A 142 -8.40 -2.45 27.29
N TYR A 143 -7.55 -2.31 26.27
CA TYR A 143 -7.88 -2.65 24.88
C TYR A 143 -7.13 -3.83 24.28
N ASP A 144 -6.17 -4.43 25.00
CA ASP A 144 -5.26 -5.48 24.48
C ASP A 144 -4.67 -5.12 23.08
N ALA A 145 -4.33 -3.84 22.91
CA ALA A 145 -3.96 -3.25 21.65
C ALA A 145 -2.44 -3.25 21.41
N PHE A 146 -2.05 -3.21 20.14
CA PHE A 146 -0.70 -2.85 19.74
C PHE A 146 -0.47 -1.35 19.94
N TYR A 147 0.76 -0.95 20.27
CA TYR A 147 1.03 0.45 20.62
C TYR A 147 2.20 1.03 19.84
N ALA A 148 1.93 2.05 19.04
CA ALA A 148 2.93 2.76 18.26
C ALA A 148 3.25 4.12 18.90
N HIS A 149 4.53 4.35 19.19
CA HIS A 149 5.03 5.59 19.78
C HIS A 149 6.47 5.88 19.36
N ALA A 150 6.97 7.08 19.67
CA ALA A 150 8.34 7.51 19.38
C ALA A 150 9.04 8.00 20.65
N GLY A 151 9.76 7.09 21.33
CA GLY A 151 10.29 7.32 22.67
C GLY A 151 9.19 7.41 23.73
N GLY A 152 9.54 7.74 24.96
CA GLY A 152 8.58 7.81 26.07
C GLY A 152 9.17 8.43 27.32
N SER A 153 8.33 8.83 28.26
CA SER A 153 8.83 9.13 29.60
C SER A 153 9.31 7.83 30.28
N PRO A 154 10.30 7.87 31.19
CA PRO A 154 10.78 6.66 31.87
C PRO A 154 9.65 5.85 32.53
N THR A 155 8.68 6.55 33.13
CA THR A 155 7.49 5.92 33.71
C THR A 155 6.60 5.24 32.66
N ALA A 156 6.43 5.85 31.48
CA ALA A 156 5.64 5.23 30.41
C ALA A 156 6.32 3.97 29.88
N LEU A 157 7.63 4.03 29.60
CA LEU A 157 8.40 2.88 29.11
C LEU A 157 8.41 1.73 30.12
N SER A 158 8.56 2.05 31.41
CA SER A 158 8.44 1.07 32.49
C SER A 158 7.06 0.41 32.53
N ARG A 159 5.97 1.18 32.33
CA ARG A 159 4.60 0.63 32.29
C ARG A 159 4.35 -0.22 31.05
N ILE A 160 4.86 0.17 29.89
CA ILE A 160 4.75 -0.64 28.66
C ILE A 160 5.30 -2.04 28.92
N SER A 161 6.50 -2.13 29.51
CA SER A 161 7.11 -3.41 29.88
C SER A 161 6.33 -4.13 30.99
N SER A 162 5.96 -3.41 32.05
CA SER A 162 5.31 -4.02 33.23
C SER A 162 3.91 -4.55 32.95
N TYR A 163 3.14 -3.87 32.09
CA TYR A 163 1.79 -4.28 31.72
C TYR A 163 1.78 -5.29 30.56
N GLY A 164 2.93 -5.59 29.95
CA GLY A 164 3.01 -6.48 28.81
C GLY A 164 2.33 -5.91 27.56
N ILE A 165 2.43 -4.60 27.35
CA ILE A 165 1.88 -3.94 26.16
C ILE A 165 2.61 -4.44 24.91
N LYS A 166 1.86 -4.68 23.84
CA LYS A 166 2.39 -5.11 22.54
C LYS A 166 3.01 -3.90 21.82
N ASP A 167 4.28 -3.67 22.10
CA ASP A 167 4.96 -2.42 21.82
C ASP A 167 5.59 -2.31 20.42
N PHE A 168 5.50 -1.13 19.82
CA PHE A 168 6.15 -0.72 18.57
C PHE A 168 6.76 0.67 18.71
N GLU A 169 8.00 0.73 19.18
CA GLU A 169 8.78 1.96 19.18
C GLU A 169 9.27 2.31 17.77
N LEU A 170 8.93 3.50 17.29
CA LEU A 170 9.32 4.02 15.98
C LEU A 170 10.54 4.93 16.09
N GLU A 171 11.46 4.76 15.14
CA GLU A 171 12.53 5.72 14.88
C GLU A 171 11.97 6.87 14.02
N VAL A 172 11.91 8.08 14.57
CA VAL A 172 11.39 9.31 13.90
C VAL A 172 12.35 10.48 14.03
#